data_AF-A0A1I6RYH3-F1
#
_entry.id   AF-A0A1I6RYH3-F1
#
_cell.length_a   1.000
_cell.length_b   1.000
_cell.length_c   1.000
_cell.angle_alpha   90.00
_cell.angle_beta   90.00
_cell.angle_gamma   90.00
#
_symmetry.space_group_name_H-M   'P 1'
#
loop_
_entity.id
_entity.type
_entity.pdbx_description
1 polymer ?
#
loop_
_entity_poly.entity_id
_entity_poly.type
_entity_poly.pdbx_seq_one_letter_code
_entity_poly.pdbx_strand_id
1 'polypeptide(L)'
;MQPPMNQITKTFSLILFITILSCKDTNSSNKGNNKIKNENILIKNGVWKSTGGNLFWINIVQNKVFWLGMNNKTSEYELGENWCHVGNGTIIDNRIILDWSDISVGKGNLNGKIVIEIISAIEMKVIEDSGNFGMSIWNWEKDQLNFSQITK
;
A
#
# COMPACT_ATOMS: atom_id res chain seq x y z
N MET A 1 -17.65 -12.56 -52.95
CA MET A 1 -17.99 -13.92 -52.46
C MET A 1 -17.00 -14.28 -51.37
N GLN A 2 -17.48 -14.31 -50.12
CA GLN A 2 -16.75 -14.72 -48.91
C GLN A 2 -17.77 -15.53 -48.09
N PRO A 3 -17.42 -16.70 -47.53
CA PRO A 3 -18.39 -17.52 -46.81
C PRO A 3 -18.59 -16.99 -45.38
N PRO A 4 -19.78 -17.21 -44.76
CA PRO A 4 -20.01 -16.86 -43.37
C PRO A 4 -19.37 -17.93 -42.47
N MET A 5 -18.55 -17.48 -41.51
CA MET A 5 -18.06 -18.34 -40.44
C MET A 5 -19.04 -18.29 -39.28
N ASN A 6 -19.63 -19.45 -39.00
CA ASN A 6 -20.57 -19.66 -37.91
C ASN A 6 -19.87 -20.50 -36.82
N GLN A 7 -20.39 -20.37 -35.60
CA GLN A 7 -20.36 -21.36 -34.51
C GLN A 7 -19.16 -21.41 -33.53
N ILE A 8 -19.39 -20.99 -32.28
CA ILE A 8 -19.74 -21.83 -31.10
C ILE A 8 -19.40 -21.09 -29.80
N THR A 9 -20.45 -20.78 -29.04
CA THR A 9 -20.39 -20.38 -27.63
C THR A 9 -19.98 -21.58 -26.77
N LYS A 10 -18.95 -21.44 -25.94
CA LYS A 10 -18.62 -22.41 -24.88
C LYS A 10 -19.03 -21.83 -23.52
N THR A 11 -20.19 -22.24 -23.03
CA THR A 11 -20.59 -22.11 -21.62
C THR A 11 -19.87 -23.17 -20.80
N PHE A 12 -19.08 -22.75 -19.82
CA PHE A 12 -18.55 -23.64 -18.78
C PHE A 12 -19.44 -23.55 -17.54
N SER A 13 -20.24 -24.59 -17.31
CA SER A 13 -20.84 -24.87 -16.00
C SER A 13 -19.81 -25.61 -15.15
N LEU A 14 -19.45 -25.05 -14.00
CA LEU A 14 -18.70 -25.76 -12.96
C LEU A 14 -19.62 -25.97 -11.76
N ILE A 15 -20.16 -27.18 -11.64
CA ILE A 15 -20.84 -27.66 -10.44
C ILE A 15 -19.78 -28.39 -9.62
N LEU A 16 -19.50 -27.90 -8.41
CA LEU A 16 -18.65 -28.60 -7.45
C LEU A 16 -19.49 -29.04 -6.25
N PHE A 17 -19.84 -30.32 -6.23
CA PHE A 17 -20.29 -31.04 -5.03
C PHE A 17 -19.05 -31.50 -4.27
N ILE A 18 -18.89 -31.09 -3.01
CA ILE A 18 -18.04 -31.83 -2.06
C ILE A 18 -18.86 -32.11 -0.82
N THR A 19 -19.00 -33.40 -0.57
CA THR A 19 -19.72 -34.08 0.50
C THR A 19 -19.09 -33.83 1.87
N ILE A 20 -19.94 -33.72 2.88
CA ILE A 20 -19.60 -33.61 4.30
C ILE A 20 -19.10 -34.98 4.78
N LEU A 21 -17.86 -35.05 5.26
CA LEU A 21 -17.35 -36.16 6.06
C LEU A 21 -17.31 -35.72 7.52
N SER A 22 -18.28 -36.21 8.29
CA SER A 22 -18.25 -36.20 9.75
C SER A 22 -17.39 -37.38 10.22
N CYS A 23 -16.22 -37.08 10.79
CA CYS A 23 -15.46 -38.01 11.61
C CYS A 23 -15.30 -37.39 13.01
N LYS A 24 -16.01 -37.94 14.00
CA LYS A 24 -15.65 -37.81 15.40
C LYS A 24 -14.57 -38.85 15.67
N ASP A 25 -13.44 -38.42 16.21
CA ASP A 25 -12.56 -39.28 17.01
C ASP A 25 -11.81 -38.44 18.05
N THR A 26 -11.35 -39.18 19.06
CA THR A 26 -11.16 -38.86 20.47
C THR A 26 -9.90 -38.07 20.83
N ASN A 27 -9.93 -37.48 22.02
CA ASN A 27 -8.88 -36.76 22.74
C ASN A 27 -7.43 -37.17 22.40
N SER A 28 -6.62 -36.18 22.00
CA SER A 28 -5.17 -36.24 22.15
C SER A 28 -4.57 -34.84 22.34
N SER A 29 -3.87 -34.68 23.48
CA SER A 29 -2.90 -33.66 23.87
C SER A 29 -3.07 -32.22 23.35
N ASN A 30 -3.34 -31.29 24.28
CA ASN A 30 -3.07 -29.86 24.11
C ASN A 30 -1.56 -29.63 23.89
N LYS A 31 -1.12 -29.73 22.63
CA LYS A 31 0.08 -29.06 22.14
C LYS A 31 -0.39 -27.73 21.58
N GLY A 32 -0.06 -26.65 22.27
CA GLY A 32 -0.44 -25.29 21.87
C GLY A 32 0.07 -24.98 20.47
N ASN A 33 -0.77 -25.21 19.47
CA ASN A 33 -0.65 -24.58 18.18
C ASN A 33 -0.97 -23.11 18.41
N ASN A 34 0.07 -22.31 18.71
CA ASN A 34 0.03 -20.87 18.50
C ASN A 34 -0.13 -20.66 16.99
N LYS A 35 -1.36 -20.82 16.52
CA LYS A 35 -1.83 -20.26 15.27
C LYS A 35 -1.66 -18.77 15.48
N ILE A 36 -0.53 -18.23 15.01
CA ILE A 36 -0.26 -16.80 14.98
C ILE A 36 -1.49 -16.21 14.33
N LYS A 37 -2.34 -15.56 15.12
CA LYS A 37 -3.37 -14.70 14.58
C LYS A 37 -2.56 -13.63 13.86
N ASN A 38 -2.56 -13.67 12.53
CA ASN A 38 -2.25 -12.47 11.77
C ASN A 38 -3.34 -11.47 12.15
N GLU A 39 -3.09 -10.75 13.25
CA GLU A 39 -3.86 -9.58 13.57
C GLU A 39 -3.69 -8.67 12.37
N ASN A 40 -4.81 -8.34 11.71
CA ASN A 40 -4.77 -7.36 10.63
C ASN A 40 -4.28 -6.05 11.24
N ILE A 41 -3.00 -5.74 11.00
CA ILE A 41 -2.41 -4.48 11.43
C ILE A 41 -3.15 -3.37 10.69
N LEU A 42 -3.89 -2.58 11.44
CA LEU A 42 -4.72 -1.52 10.90
C LEU A 42 -3.87 -0.25 10.86
N ILE A 43 -3.25 -0.01 9.71
CA ILE A 43 -2.42 1.16 9.45
C ILE A 43 -3.26 2.45 9.56
N LYS A 44 -2.68 3.49 10.16
CA LYS A 44 -3.35 4.78 10.35
C LYS A 44 -3.39 5.64 9.08
N ASN A 45 -4.54 6.29 8.89
CA ASN A 45 -4.67 7.48 8.05
C ASN A 45 -3.87 8.66 8.64
N GLY A 46 -3.47 9.58 7.78
CA GLY A 46 -2.91 10.86 8.17
C GLY A 46 -1.52 11.09 7.61
N VAL A 47 -0.70 11.78 8.39
CA VAL A 47 0.59 12.29 7.96
C VAL A 47 1.68 11.40 8.50
N TRP A 48 2.55 10.96 7.59
CA TRP A 48 3.70 10.11 7.84
C TRP A 48 4.97 10.86 7.49
N LYS A 49 6.04 10.57 8.21
CA LYS A 49 7.35 11.18 7.99
C LYS A 49 8.40 10.10 7.81
N SER A 50 9.16 10.18 6.72
CA SER A 50 10.28 9.27 6.49
C SER A 50 11.47 9.62 7.38
N THR A 51 12.40 8.67 7.54
CA THR A 51 13.71 8.91 8.19
C THR A 51 14.52 10.02 7.51
N GLY A 52 14.27 10.29 6.22
CA GLY A 52 14.85 11.43 5.48
C GLY A 52 14.16 12.77 5.76
N GLY A 53 13.14 12.80 6.63
CA GLY A 53 12.41 14.00 7.02
C GLY A 53 11.30 14.43 6.06
N ASN A 54 11.06 13.69 4.98
CA ASN A 54 10.03 14.01 3.99
C ASN A 54 8.64 13.64 4.47
N LEU A 55 7.62 14.38 4.01
CA LEU A 55 6.24 14.25 4.47
C LEU A 55 5.37 13.53 3.45
N PHE A 56 4.49 12.67 3.97
CA PHE A 56 3.54 11.89 3.18
C PHE A 56 2.15 12.00 3.81
N TRP A 57 1.17 12.49 3.06
CA TRP A 57 -0.24 12.45 3.44
C TRP A 57 -0.85 11.19 2.88
N ILE A 58 -1.27 10.27 3.73
CA ILE A 58 -1.78 8.96 3.35
C ILE A 58 -3.25 8.86 3.75
N ASN A 59 -4.07 8.47 2.77
CA ASN A 59 -5.46 8.14 2.95
C ASN A 59 -5.71 6.69 2.51
N ILE A 60 -6.41 5.94 3.36
CA ILE A 60 -6.71 4.54 3.23
C ILE A 60 -8.23 4.40 3.23
N VAL A 61 -8.76 3.88 2.13
CA VAL A 61 -10.19 3.62 1.94
C VAL A 61 -10.34 2.13 1.69
N GLN A 62 -10.85 1.39 2.67
CA GLN A 62 -10.84 -0.07 2.68
C GLN A 62 -9.41 -0.59 2.55
N ASN A 63 -9.07 -1.27 1.44
CA ASN A 63 -7.71 -1.71 1.14
C ASN A 63 -7.02 -0.83 0.08
N LYS A 64 -7.63 0.28 -0.37
CA LYS A 64 -7.00 1.22 -1.30
C LYS A 64 -6.18 2.24 -0.53
N VAL A 65 -4.98 2.52 -1.01
CA VAL A 65 -4.10 3.55 -0.46
C VAL A 65 -3.93 4.65 -1.50
N PHE A 66 -4.03 5.89 -1.05
CA PHE A 66 -3.75 7.09 -1.81
C PHE A 66 -2.76 7.93 -1.01
N TRP A 67 -1.78 8.52 -1.67
CA TRP A 67 -0.92 9.48 -0.99
C TRP A 67 -0.62 10.73 -1.79
N LEU A 68 -0.05 11.69 -1.06
CA LEU A 68 0.76 12.78 -1.57
C LEU A 68 2.11 12.75 -0.83
N GLY A 69 3.22 12.69 -1.55
CA GLY A 69 4.58 12.76 -1.00
C GLY A 69 5.31 14.00 -1.49
N MET A 70 6.03 14.68 -0.59
CA MET A 70 6.76 15.92 -0.90
C MET A 70 8.13 15.94 -0.25
N ASN A 71 9.11 16.53 -0.95
CA ASN A 71 10.38 16.88 -0.31
C ASN A 71 10.13 17.83 0.85
N ASN A 72 10.88 17.67 1.94
CA ASN A 72 10.89 18.65 3.01
C ASN A 72 11.48 19.99 2.55
N LYS A 73 11.12 21.08 3.22
CA LYS A 73 11.73 22.40 3.01
C LYS A 73 13.20 22.38 3.42
N THR A 74 14.05 22.98 2.59
CA THR A 74 15.48 23.20 2.86
C THR A 74 15.85 24.66 2.59
N SER A 75 17.13 25.01 2.66
CA SER A 75 17.64 26.31 2.20
C SER A 75 17.60 26.47 0.68
N GLU A 76 17.45 25.38 -0.07
CA GLU A 76 17.52 25.35 -1.54
C GLU A 76 16.14 25.19 -2.20
N TYR A 77 15.22 24.51 -1.53
CA TYR A 77 13.91 24.18 -2.07
C TYR A 77 12.82 24.41 -1.03
N GLU A 78 11.71 25.02 -1.46
CA GLU A 78 10.49 25.00 -0.68
C GLU A 78 9.87 23.58 -0.68
N LEU A 79 8.85 23.40 0.16
CA LEU A 79 8.13 22.14 0.28
C LEU A 79 7.56 21.70 -1.09
N GLY A 80 7.90 20.49 -1.52
CA GLY A 80 7.40 19.91 -2.77
C GLY A 80 8.00 20.46 -4.07
N GLU A 81 8.82 21.53 -4.02
CA GLU A 81 9.37 22.15 -5.24
C GLU A 81 10.54 21.37 -5.87
N ASN A 82 11.28 20.58 -5.07
CA ASN A 82 12.29 19.69 -5.64
C ASN A 82 11.60 18.48 -6.29
N TRP A 83 10.75 17.80 -5.53
CA TRP A 83 9.92 16.71 -5.99
C TRP A 83 8.61 16.66 -5.20
N CYS A 84 7.56 16.28 -5.92
CA CYS A 84 6.22 16.10 -5.39
C CYS A 84 5.55 15.02 -6.22
N HIS A 85 5.02 13.99 -5.57
CA HIS A 85 4.39 12.88 -6.25
C HIS A 85 3.09 12.45 -5.58
N VAL A 86 2.23 11.85 -6.39
CA VAL A 86 1.04 11.16 -5.92
C VAL A 86 1.23 9.66 -6.12
N GLY A 87 0.52 8.87 -5.34
CA GLY A 87 0.61 7.43 -5.36
C GLY A 87 -0.74 6.82 -5.09
N ASN A 88 -1.00 5.68 -5.74
CA ASN A 88 -2.22 4.90 -5.50
C ASN A 88 -1.91 3.41 -5.57
N GLY A 89 -2.56 2.64 -4.71
CA GLY A 89 -2.29 1.21 -4.62
C GLY A 89 -3.23 0.47 -3.70
N THR A 90 -2.76 -0.69 -3.25
CA THR A 90 -3.52 -1.61 -2.42
C THR A 90 -2.71 -2.16 -1.26
N ILE A 91 -3.39 -2.37 -0.14
CA ILE A 91 -2.90 -3.19 0.97
C ILE A 91 -3.22 -4.65 0.66
N ILE A 92 -2.17 -5.48 0.64
CA ILE A 92 -2.25 -6.94 0.51
C ILE A 92 -1.40 -7.54 1.64
N ASP A 93 -2.04 -8.32 2.51
CA ASP A 93 -1.44 -8.81 3.75
C ASP A 93 -0.82 -7.67 4.58
N ASN A 94 0.49 -7.72 4.85
CA ASN A 94 1.23 -6.69 5.56
C ASN A 94 1.98 -5.72 4.63
N ARG A 95 1.57 -5.61 3.36
CA ARG A 95 2.28 -4.79 2.37
C ARG A 95 1.36 -3.78 1.71
N ILE A 96 1.87 -2.59 1.50
CA ILE A 96 1.31 -1.62 0.56
C ILE A 96 2.07 -1.76 -0.75
N ILE A 97 1.35 -2.05 -1.83
CA ILE A 97 1.88 -2.11 -3.18
C ILE A 97 1.22 -1.00 -3.98
N LEU A 98 2.01 -0.03 -4.45
CA LEU A 98 1.47 1.15 -5.12
C LEU A 98 2.32 1.61 -6.31
N ASP A 99 1.63 2.24 -7.26
CA ASP A 99 2.24 3.01 -8.35
C ASP A 99 2.29 4.48 -7.94
N TRP A 100 3.37 5.17 -8.29
CA TRP A 100 3.58 6.60 -8.03
C TRP A 100 4.05 7.33 -9.28
N SER A 101 3.76 8.63 -9.33
CA SER A 101 4.25 9.53 -10.38
C SER A 101 4.49 10.91 -9.79
N ASP A 102 5.60 11.52 -10.20
CA ASP A 102 5.81 12.95 -10.00
C ASP A 102 4.69 13.74 -10.68
N ILE A 103 4.38 14.89 -10.09
CA ILE A 103 3.43 15.87 -10.60
C ILE A 103 4.10 17.22 -10.73
N SER A 104 3.53 18.09 -11.57
CA SER A 104 4.10 19.39 -11.99
C SER A 104 4.17 20.47 -10.89
N VAL A 105 4.14 20.07 -9.62
CA VAL A 105 4.52 20.91 -8.47
C VAL A 105 6.04 20.89 -8.29
N GLY A 106 6.65 19.70 -8.44
CA GLY A 106 8.10 19.53 -8.36
C GLY A 106 8.78 19.61 -9.73
N LYS A 107 10.12 19.55 -9.73
CA LYS A 107 10.93 19.50 -10.96
C LYS A 107 11.07 18.10 -11.55
N GLY A 108 10.72 17.08 -10.77
CA GLY A 108 10.74 15.68 -11.19
C GLY A 108 9.72 15.36 -12.29
N ASN A 109 10.02 14.31 -13.05
CA ASN A 109 9.11 13.74 -14.06
C ASN A 109 9.30 12.22 -14.12
N LEU A 110 9.46 11.61 -12.95
CA LEU A 110 9.66 10.18 -12.78
C LEU A 110 8.34 9.50 -12.36
N ASN A 111 8.31 8.19 -12.52
CA ASN A 111 7.22 7.35 -12.06
C ASN A 111 7.74 5.94 -11.79
N GLY A 112 6.94 5.15 -11.10
CA GLY A 112 7.17 3.72 -10.99
C GLY A 112 6.44 3.08 -9.83
N LYS A 113 7.08 2.09 -9.22
CA LYS A 113 6.48 1.23 -8.18
C LYS A 113 7.23 1.36 -6.86
N ILE A 114 6.49 1.16 -5.78
CA ILE A 114 7.05 1.02 -4.44
C ILE A 114 6.27 -0.04 -3.67
N VAL A 115 7.00 -0.82 -2.88
CA VAL A 115 6.45 -1.80 -1.94
C VAL A 115 6.90 -1.42 -0.54
N ILE A 116 5.94 -1.32 0.36
CA ILE A 116 6.14 -0.89 1.74
C ILE A 116 5.62 -1.97 2.67
N GLU A 117 6.47 -2.45 3.56
CA GLU A 117 6.10 -3.36 4.64
C GLU A 117 5.48 -2.59 5.81
N ILE A 118 4.29 -3.01 6.25
CA ILE A 118 3.61 -2.50 7.42
C ILE A 118 4.14 -3.25 8.65
N ILE A 119 4.87 -2.53 9.51
CA ILE A 119 5.48 -3.09 10.73
C ILE A 119 4.50 -2.98 11.90
N SER A 120 3.81 -1.85 12.01
CA SER A 120 2.78 -1.59 13.01
C SER A 120 1.74 -0.59 12.49
N ALA A 121 0.76 -0.22 13.34
CA ALA A 121 -0.22 0.80 12.97
C ALA A 121 0.41 2.19 12.70
N ILE A 122 1.62 2.43 13.22
CA ILE A 122 2.30 3.73 13.20
C ILE A 122 3.72 3.68 12.62
N GLU A 123 4.15 2.53 12.12
CA GLU A 123 5.49 2.33 11.56
C GLU A 123 5.42 1.43 10.31
N MET A 124 6.11 1.84 9.25
CA MET A 124 6.25 1.07 8.02
C MET A 124 7.62 1.30 7.37
N LYS A 125 8.05 0.39 6.50
CA LYS A 125 9.37 0.43 5.88
C LYS A 125 9.28 0.17 4.38
N VAL A 126 9.92 1.01 3.59
CA VAL A 126 10.09 0.76 2.16
C VAL A 126 11.02 -0.42 1.96
N ILE A 127 10.58 -1.43 1.21
CA ILE A 127 11.35 -2.66 0.96
C ILE A 127 11.72 -2.86 -0.52
N GLU A 128 10.99 -2.21 -1.43
CA GLU A 128 11.32 -2.14 -2.86
C GLU A 128 10.90 -0.78 -3.40
N ASP A 129 11.74 -0.12 -4.20
CA ASP A 129 11.40 1.17 -4.80
C ASP A 129 12.16 1.44 -6.10
N SER A 130 11.52 2.13 -7.04
CA SER A 130 12.12 2.60 -8.29
C SER A 130 12.37 4.11 -8.32
N GLY A 131 12.20 4.80 -7.18
CA GLY A 131 12.21 6.27 -7.09
C GLY A 131 13.30 6.84 -6.18
N ASN A 132 14.21 5.99 -5.71
CA ASN A 132 15.23 6.31 -4.72
C ASN A 132 14.62 6.78 -3.38
N PHE A 133 13.59 6.08 -2.91
CA PHE A 133 13.00 6.30 -1.57
C PHE A 133 13.94 5.84 -0.43
N GLY A 134 15.07 5.20 -0.79
CA GLY A 134 16.18 4.93 0.11
C GLY A 134 15.90 3.85 1.15
N MET A 135 14.94 2.96 0.87
CA MET A 135 14.48 1.94 1.83
C MET A 135 14.12 2.53 3.21
N SER A 136 13.56 3.75 3.19
CA SER A 136 13.32 4.56 4.38
C SER A 136 12.24 3.96 5.30
N ILE A 137 12.37 4.24 6.60
CA ILE A 137 11.36 3.92 7.62
C ILE A 137 10.47 5.14 7.80
N TRP A 138 9.17 4.92 7.83
CA TRP A 138 8.16 5.97 7.89
C TRP A 138 7.36 5.80 9.18
N ASN A 139 7.26 6.89 9.92
CA ASN A 139 6.53 6.93 11.19
C ASN A 139 5.30 7.80 11.02
N TRP A 140 4.18 7.36 11.60
CA TRP A 140 2.98 8.17 11.68
C TRP A 140 3.24 9.35 12.64
N GLU A 141 2.90 10.55 12.21
CA GLU A 141 3.13 11.78 12.96
C GLU A 141 1.84 12.33 13.57
N LYS A 142 0.78 12.46 12.75
CA LYS A 142 -0.48 13.10 13.16
C LYS A 142 -1.61 12.81 12.17
N ASP A 143 -2.86 12.98 12.62
CA ASP A 143 -4.02 12.69 11.77
C ASP A 143 -4.14 13.68 10.59
N GLN A 144 -3.79 14.97 10.80
CA GLN A 144 -3.87 16.01 9.78
C GLN A 144 -2.73 17.03 9.93
N LEU A 145 -2.23 17.52 8.79
CA LEU A 145 -1.27 18.63 8.71
C LEU A 145 -1.65 19.51 7.52
N ASN A 146 -1.97 20.77 7.80
CA ASN A 146 -2.25 21.77 6.77
C ASN A 146 -0.95 22.40 6.29
N PHE A 147 -0.88 22.80 5.01
CA PHE A 147 0.32 23.44 4.46
C PHE A 147 0.70 24.74 5.20
N SER A 148 -0.29 25.49 5.70
CA SER A 148 -0.06 26.69 6.53
C SER A 148 0.63 26.42 7.87
N GLN A 149 0.69 25.16 8.31
CA GLN A 149 1.36 24.74 9.54
C GLN A 149 2.81 24.29 9.30
N ILE A 150 3.23 24.14 8.03
CA ILE A 150 4.58 23.67 7.65
C ILE A 150 5.55 24.84 7.51
N THR A 151 5.02 26.06 7.35
CA THR A 151 5.78 27.29 7.10
C THR A 151 6.31 27.98 8.36
N LYS A 152 6.26 27.33 9.53
CA LYS A 152 6.79 27.86 10.79
C LYS A 152 8.06 27.15 11.22
#